data_AF-A0A098TDK5-F1
#
_entry.id   AF-A0A098TDK5-F1
#
_cell.length_a   1.000
_cell.length_b   1.000
_cell.length_c   1.000
_cell.angle_alpha   90.00
_cell.angle_beta   90.00
_cell.angle_gamma   90.00
#
_symmetry.space_group_name_H-M   'P 1'
#
loop_
_entity.id
_entity.type
_entity.pdbx_description
1 polymer ?
#
loop_
_entity_poly.entity_id
_entity_poly.type
_entity_poly.pdbx_seq_one_letter_code
_entity_poly.pdbx_strand_id
1 'polypeptide(L)' 'MKLLAIGLALTGLAGLAFGWWGLETVAGRRRFDEMAGIIPLLAAIGSLILLVAATILGFLARR' A
#
# COMPACT_ATOMS: atom_id res chain seq x y z
N MET A 1 12.79 14.00 -8.18
CA MET A 1 12.57 12.53 -8.15
C MET A 1 12.61 11.96 -6.71
N LYS A 2 13.56 12.35 -5.84
CA LYS A 2 13.62 11.84 -4.45
C LYS A 2 12.34 12.06 -3.62
N LEU A 3 11.76 13.27 -3.64
CA LEU A 3 10.52 13.56 -2.91
C LEU A 3 9.34 12.71 -3.42
N LEU A 4 9.24 12.50 -4.73
CA LEU A 4 8.23 11.62 -5.32
C LEU A 4 8.42 10.17 -4.85
N ALA A 5 9.67 9.66 -4.86
CA ALA A 5 9.97 8.32 -4.36
C ALA A 5 9.59 8.16 -2.88
N ILE A 6 9.88 9.16 -2.04
CA ILE A 6 9.48 9.17 -0.63
C ILE A 6 7.96 9.18 -0.50
N GLY A 7 7.25 10.04 -1.25
CA GLY A 7 5.80 10.10 -1.24
C GLY A 7 5.15 8.77 -1.63
N LEU A 8 5.63 8.15 -2.71
CA LEU A 8 5.17 6.83 -3.15
C LEU A 8 5.44 5.74 -2.11
N ALA A 9 6.61 5.78 -1.46
CA ALA A 9 6.96 4.83 -0.41
C ALA A 9 6.02 4.95 0.80
N LEU A 10 5.77 6.18 1.27
CA LEU A 10 4.88 6.42 2.41
C LEU A 10 3.44 6.00 2.10
N THR A 11 2.93 6.33 0.91
CA THR A 11 1.59 5.89 0.47
C THR A 11 1.50 4.37 0.37
N GLY A 12 2.52 3.71 -0.18
CA GLY A 12 2.59 2.26 -0.26
C GLY A 12 2.62 1.59 1.13
N LEU A 13 3.42 2.13 2.07
CA LEU A 13 3.43 1.61 3.44
C LEU A 13 2.07 1.79 4.14
N ALA A 14 1.44 2.95 3.98
CA ALA A 14 0.13 3.22 4.54
C ALA A 14 -0.95 2.29 3.97
N GLY A 15 -0.94 2.05 2.67
CA GLY A 15 -1.91 1.15 2.04
C GLY A 15 -1.67 -0.33 2.35
N LEU A 16 -0.41 -0.77 2.58
CA LEU A 16 -0.12 -2.08 3.15
C LEU A 16 -0.65 -2.23 4.58
N ALA A 17 -0.43 -1.21 5.43
CA ALA A 17 -0.97 -1.21 6.79
C ALA A 17 -2.51 -1.25 6.79
N PHE A 18 -3.14 -0.51 5.90
CA PHE A 18 -4.59 -0.55 5.69
C PHE A 18 -5.06 -1.93 5.21
N GLY A 19 -4.39 -2.53 4.23
CA GLY A 19 -4.71 -3.86 3.72
C GLY A 19 -4.60 -4.93 4.79
N TRP A 20 -3.49 -4.94 5.54
CA TRP A 20 -3.31 -5.83 6.69
C TRP A 20 -4.40 -5.62 7.74
N TRP A 21 -4.67 -4.37 8.12
CA TRP A 21 -5.74 -4.08 9.08
C TRP A 21 -7.11 -4.58 8.60
N GLY A 22 -7.45 -4.31 7.34
CA GLY A 22 -8.74 -4.65 6.73
C GLY A 22 -8.97 -6.15 6.56
N LEU A 23 -7.91 -6.94 6.36
CA LEU A 23 -7.99 -8.39 6.14
C LEU A 23 -7.78 -9.19 7.43
N GLU A 24 -6.83 -8.79 8.27
CA GLU A 24 -6.36 -9.62 9.39
C GLU A 24 -7.04 -9.28 10.72
N THR A 25 -7.58 -8.06 10.88
CA THR A 25 -8.24 -7.66 12.13
C THR A 25 -9.76 -7.87 12.09
N VAL A 26 -10.35 -8.18 13.26
CA VAL A 26 -11.81 -8.33 13.39
C VAL A 26 -12.54 -7.02 13.06
N ALA A 27 -12.01 -5.88 13.50
CA ALA A 27 -12.59 -4.57 13.21
C ALA A 27 -12.55 -4.24 11.71
N GLY A 28 -11.43 -4.53 11.04
CA GLY A 28 -11.27 -4.32 9.60
C GLY A 28 -12.20 -5.21 8.78
N ARG A 29 -12.25 -6.51 9.07
CA ARG A 29 -13.15 -7.44 8.37
C ARG A 29 -14.61 -7.06 8.51
N ARG A 30 -15.06 -6.70 9.72
CA ARG A 30 -16.44 -6.21 9.96
C ARG A 30 -16.76 -4.95 9.16
N ARG A 31 -15.77 -4.12 8.85
CA ARG A 31 -15.96 -2.88 8.09
C ARG A 31 -16.08 -3.14 6.58
N PHE A 32 -15.46 -4.19 6.06
CA PHE A 32 -15.40 -4.51 4.63
C PHE A 32 -15.95 -5.91 4.29
N ASP A 33 -16.93 -6.36 5.08
CA ASP A 33 -17.51 -7.71 4.96
C ASP A 33 -18.31 -7.89 3.67
N GLU A 34 -18.88 -6.79 3.14
CA GLU A 34 -19.80 -6.76 1.99
C GLU A 34 -19.20 -7.32 0.69
N MET A 35 -17.87 -7.46 0.59
CA MET A 35 -17.19 -8.00 -0.60
C MET A 35 -16.01 -8.90 -0.25
N ALA A 36 -16.09 -9.65 0.87
CA ALA A 36 -15.00 -10.52 1.33
C ALA A 36 -13.64 -9.81 1.44
N GLY A 37 -13.64 -8.52 1.81
CA GLY A 37 -12.40 -7.75 1.96
C GLY A 37 -11.70 -7.35 0.66
N ILE A 38 -12.38 -7.34 -0.50
CA ILE A 38 -11.75 -6.98 -1.79
C ILE A 38 -11.10 -5.60 -1.79
N ILE A 39 -11.68 -4.63 -1.07
CA ILE A 39 -11.17 -3.26 -0.98
C ILE A 39 -9.80 -3.24 -0.27
N PRO A 40 -9.66 -3.75 0.97
CA PRO A 40 -8.36 -3.96 1.61
C PRO A 40 -7.34 -4.74 0.76
N LEU A 41 -7.77 -5.79 0.07
CA LEU A 41 -6.90 -6.61 -0.77
C LEU A 41 -6.33 -5.82 -1.95
N LEU A 42 -7.18 -5.15 -2.73
CA LEU A 42 -6.73 -4.35 -3.87
C LEU A 42 -5.87 -3.17 -3.43
N ALA A 43 -6.19 -2.56 -2.28
CA ALA A 43 -5.35 -1.52 -1.69
C ALA A 43 -3.94 -2.05 -1.35
N ALA A 44 -3.82 -3.25 -0.78
CA ALA A 44 -2.53 -3.88 -0.51
C ALA A 44 -1.73 -4.17 -1.79
N ILE A 45 -2.38 -4.72 -2.82
CA ILE A 45 -1.74 -5.02 -4.11
C ILE A 45 -1.25 -3.75 -4.80
N GLY A 46 -2.10 -2.72 -4.88
CA GLY A 46 -1.73 -1.42 -5.43
C GLY A 46 -0.55 -0.79 -4.67
N SER A 47 -0.54 -0.96 -3.34
CA SER A 47 0.54 -0.46 -2.49
C SER A 47 1.88 -1.14 -2.75
N LEU A 48 1.91 -2.44 -3.05
CA LEU A 48 3.13 -3.13 -3.46
C LEU A 48 3.70 -2.53 -4.75
N ILE A 49 2.84 -2.22 -5.73
CA ILE A 49 3.25 -1.55 -6.97
C ILE A 49 3.87 -0.18 -6.68
N LEU A 50 3.27 0.60 -5.77
CA LEU A 50 3.81 1.90 -5.36
C LEU A 50 5.19 1.76 -4.69
N LEU A 51 5.40 0.74 -3.85
CA LEU A 51 6.69 0.48 -3.21
C LEU A 51 7.78 0.08 -4.22
N VAL A 52 7.43 -0.73 -5.22
CA VAL A 52 8.35 -1.08 -6.31
C VAL A 52 8.72 0.18 -7.10
N ALA A 53 7.73 0.99 -7.49
CA ALA A 53 7.98 2.24 -8.20
C ALA A 53 8.84 3.21 -7.37
N ALA A 54 8.55 3.36 -6.08
CA ALA A 54 9.34 4.17 -5.16
C ALA A 54 10.80 3.70 -5.09
N THR A 55 11.03 2.38 -5.04
CA THR A 55 12.37 1.79 -4.98
C THR A 55 13.15 2.08 -6.26
N ILE A 56 12.53 1.88 -7.43
CA ILE A 56 13.15 2.17 -8.74
C ILE A 56 13.49 3.66 -8.85
N LEU A 57 12.53 4.55 -8.57
CA LEU A 57 12.75 6.00 -8.63
C LEU A 57 13.80 6.47 -7.63
N GLY A 58 13.81 5.89 -6.43
CA GLY A 58 14.80 6.17 -5.40
C GLY A 58 16.21 5.75 -5.82
N PHE A 59 16.35 4.60 -6.49
CA PHE A 59 17.61 4.12 -7.04
C PHE A 59 18.10 5.03 -8.19
N LEU A 60 17.23 5.34 -9.15
CA LEU A 60 17.54 6.22 -10.27
C LEU A 60 17.93 7.63 -9.81
N ALA A 61 17.29 8.15 -8.75
CA ALA A 61 17.61 9.48 -8.22
C ALA A 61 18.90 9.55 -7.39
N ARG A 62 19.58 8.42 -7.17
CA ARG A 62 20.92 8.34 -6.55
C ARG A 62 22.05 8.22 -7.57
N ARG A 63 21.75 7.81 -8.80
CA ARG A 63 22.70 7.71 -9.91
C ARG A 63 22.86 9.07 -10.60
#